data_AF-A0A534YAD4-F1
#
_entry.id   AF-A0A534YAD4-F1
#
_cell.length_a   1.000
_cell.length_b   1.000
_cell.length_c   1.000
_cell.angle_alpha   90.00
_cell.angle_beta   90.00
_cell.angle_gamma   90.00
#
_symmetry.space_group_name_H-M   'P 1'
#
loop_
_entity.id
_entity.type
_entity.pdbx_description
1 polymer ?
#
loop_
_entity_poly.entity_id
_entity_poly.type
_entity_poly.pdbx_seq_one_letter_code
_entity_poly.pdbx_strand_id
1 'polypeptide(L)'
;MITIERGAPLRSSSGERARPRAGKTLRVEKKLAVPLLPDLVGNVRPALQALLGAVILVLLIACANVASMLLARGAARQRELAIRAALGSGRGRLVRQLLTEAILLGLCGGALGMILAAWGVDVIVSLAPKTIPRLDEVRLDGAVLVFGLCAALLSGMLAGLVPALQASRTDVVEALKNGGAGSTARGRARAALVVVEVALALVLAVGAGLMIRTVQGLLAVPVGISDPGHVLVADLDLPDEKYGKPEQVQAFQREAVRRISALPGVKSAAFANTVPLGSAEASLAFEIEGAPPRPAGQLDAASVVWATHDYLRTMGIPLLRGRDFASTDVEGAPGVVLVNQAFERKFFPGQSALDHMILKLGRKLPQARIVGIAGDVRAQALDKNPEPQIIIPLEIYPWPYDRLVVRTVGDPLAAAPLVRTEVLAMDKDQPLGNPRRLDEVMSASLGERRFQMTLLALFGGIALSLAALGIYGVIAYSVAQRSREIGIRMALGAPAAHVERMVVGAGLKLAGLGIALGSLGAFALTRSLQTVLYQVSALDPVTFLAVAGLLAAVAALACWAPARRAARVDPMLSLRAE
;
A
#
# COMPACT_ATOMS: atom_id res chain seq x y z
N MET A 1 -29.45 -19.02 -15.75
CA MET A 1 -30.54 -18.46 -16.58
C MET A 1 -31.13 -17.31 -15.78
N ILE A 2 -30.65 -16.09 -16.02
CA ILE A 2 -31.07 -14.88 -15.29
C ILE A 2 -31.39 -13.83 -16.35
N THR A 3 -32.65 -13.45 -16.39
CA THR A 3 -33.25 -12.46 -17.29
C THR A 3 -32.90 -11.06 -16.79
N ILE A 4 -32.32 -10.21 -17.64
CA ILE A 4 -32.19 -8.77 -17.37
C ILE A 4 -33.24 -8.05 -18.20
N GLU A 5 -34.20 -7.44 -17.51
CA GLU A 5 -35.24 -6.59 -18.09
C GLU A 5 -34.64 -5.38 -18.81
N ARG A 6 -35.15 -5.10 -20.01
CA ARG A 6 -34.80 -3.91 -20.79
C ARG A 6 -35.47 -2.68 -20.17
N GLY A 7 -34.65 -1.76 -19.67
CA GLY A 7 -35.06 -0.38 -19.40
C GLY A 7 -35.53 0.31 -20.69
N ALA A 8 -36.64 1.03 -20.57
CA ALA A 8 -37.34 1.73 -21.65
C ALA A 8 -36.51 2.84 -22.33
N PRO A 9 -36.69 3.10 -23.64
CA PRO A 9 -36.03 4.21 -24.31
C PRO A 9 -36.71 5.56 -23.99
N LEU A 10 -35.89 6.52 -23.59
CA LEU A 10 -36.24 7.94 -23.52
C LEU A 10 -36.60 8.46 -24.91
N ARG A 11 -37.78 9.10 -25.00
CA ARG A 11 -38.27 9.81 -26.20
C ARG A 11 -37.36 11.00 -26.51
N SER A 12 -36.77 11.02 -27.70
CA SER A 12 -36.30 12.26 -28.34
C SER A 12 -37.32 12.72 -29.38
N SER A 13 -37.62 14.01 -29.33
CA SER A 13 -38.49 14.73 -30.26
C SER A 13 -37.73 15.09 -31.54
N SER A 14 -37.84 14.28 -32.58
CA SER A 14 -37.88 14.76 -33.96
C SER A 14 -38.37 13.62 -34.84
N GLY A 15 -39.49 13.84 -35.53
CA GLY A 15 -40.13 12.83 -36.34
C GLY A 15 -39.47 12.74 -37.72
N GLU A 16 -38.84 11.60 -38.01
CA GLU A 16 -38.71 11.14 -39.39
C GLU A 16 -38.61 9.61 -39.42
N ARG A 17 -39.59 8.98 -40.11
CA ARG A 17 -39.68 7.54 -40.31
C ARG A 17 -38.74 7.15 -41.46
N ALA A 18 -37.60 6.53 -41.15
CA ALA A 18 -36.80 5.81 -42.15
C ALA A 18 -36.88 4.30 -41.92
N ARG A 19 -37.36 3.58 -42.94
CA ARG A 19 -37.55 2.12 -42.98
C ARG A 19 -36.22 1.35 -42.86
N PRO A 20 -36.17 0.18 -42.19
CA PRO A 20 -34.95 -0.61 -42.07
C PRO A 20 -34.72 -1.44 -43.34
N ARG A 21 -33.59 -1.23 -44.03
CA ARG A 21 -33.07 -2.18 -45.03
C ARG A 21 -32.32 -3.29 -44.31
N ALA A 22 -32.67 -4.53 -44.66
CA ALA A 22 -32.15 -5.76 -44.09
C ALA A 22 -30.69 -6.04 -44.49
N GLY A 23 -29.92 -6.58 -43.53
CA GLY A 23 -29.10 -7.76 -43.78
C GLY A 23 -27.65 -7.59 -44.24
N LYS A 24 -26.74 -7.22 -43.33
CA LYS A 24 -25.46 -7.92 -43.20
C LYS A 24 -25.22 -8.22 -41.72
N THR A 25 -25.54 -9.45 -41.34
CA THR A 25 -25.32 -10.04 -40.04
C THR A 25 -23.81 -10.10 -39.75
N LEU A 26 -23.32 -9.17 -38.92
CA LEU A 26 -22.05 -9.34 -38.23
C LEU A 26 -22.20 -10.54 -37.30
N ARG A 27 -21.65 -11.68 -37.74
CA ARG A 27 -21.41 -12.86 -36.91
C ARG A 27 -20.46 -12.42 -35.79
N VAL A 28 -21.00 -12.08 -34.64
CA VAL A 28 -20.23 -11.95 -33.40
C VAL A 28 -19.87 -13.37 -32.99
N GLU A 29 -18.73 -13.86 -33.48
CA GLU A 29 -18.10 -15.03 -32.88
C GLU A 29 -17.85 -14.72 -31.41
N LYS A 30 -18.47 -15.54 -30.56
CA LYS A 30 -18.18 -15.69 -29.13
C LYS A 30 -16.69 -15.98 -28.96
N LYS A 31 -15.85 -14.95 -28.91
CA LYS A 31 -14.48 -15.05 -28.40
C LYS A 31 -14.52 -14.64 -26.93
N LEU A 32 -14.12 -15.61 -26.11
CA LEU A 32 -13.97 -15.59 -24.66
C LEU A 32 -14.09 -14.20 -24.04
N ALA A 33 -15.20 -13.97 -23.36
CA ALA A 33 -15.25 -13.00 -22.28
C ALA A 33 -14.29 -13.50 -21.19
N VAL A 34 -13.02 -13.15 -21.30
CA VAL A 34 -12.18 -12.98 -20.11
C VAL A 34 -12.92 -11.91 -19.30
N PRO A 35 -13.32 -12.19 -18.06
CA PRO A 35 -13.96 -11.16 -17.26
C PRO A 35 -12.97 -9.98 -17.19
N LEU A 36 -13.39 -8.80 -17.66
CA LEU A 36 -12.57 -7.57 -17.61
C LEU A 36 -12.48 -7.01 -16.17
N LEU A 37 -13.27 -7.52 -15.23
CA LEU A 37 -13.32 -7.02 -13.85
C LEU A 37 -12.08 -7.36 -12.99
N PRO A 38 -11.47 -8.56 -13.06
CA PRO A 38 -10.24 -8.88 -12.31
C PRO A 38 -8.98 -8.17 -12.80
N ASP A 39 -8.92 -7.72 -14.07
CA ASP A 39 -7.74 -7.04 -14.63
C ASP A 39 -7.81 -5.51 -14.52
N LEU A 40 -9.01 -4.92 -14.48
CA LEU A 40 -9.20 -3.48 -14.22
C LEU A 40 -9.21 -3.14 -12.73
N VAL A 41 -9.66 -4.07 -11.90
CA VAL A 41 -9.44 -4.01 -10.45
C VAL A 41 -8.12 -4.71 -10.19
N GLY A 42 -7.03 -3.97 -10.36
CA GLY A 42 -5.71 -4.41 -9.87
C GLY A 42 -5.83 -4.99 -8.46
N ASN A 43 -4.95 -5.90 -8.11
CA ASN A 43 -5.00 -6.80 -6.95
C ASN A 43 -4.98 -6.06 -5.58
N VAL A 44 -5.97 -5.21 -5.26
CA VAL A 44 -6.07 -4.40 -4.03
C VAL A 44 -6.52 -5.25 -2.83
N ARG A 45 -7.12 -6.42 -3.07
CA ARG A 45 -7.69 -7.28 -2.03
C ARG A 45 -6.66 -7.70 -0.98
N PRO A 46 -5.47 -8.24 -1.33
CA PRO A 46 -4.42 -8.56 -0.36
C PRO A 46 -4.02 -7.36 0.50
N ALA A 47 -3.92 -6.18 -0.10
CA ALA A 47 -3.58 -4.96 0.61
C ALA A 47 -4.66 -4.51 1.60
N LEU A 48 -5.93 -4.52 1.18
CA LEU A 48 -7.06 -4.20 2.07
C LEU A 48 -7.19 -5.22 3.20
N GLN A 49 -6.93 -6.50 2.92
CA GLN A 49 -6.88 -7.55 3.96
C GLN A 49 -5.73 -7.32 4.94
N ALA A 50 -4.55 -6.91 4.48
CA ALA A 50 -3.43 -6.56 5.34
C ALA A 50 -3.76 -5.34 6.23
N LEU A 51 -4.40 -4.32 5.67
CA LEU A 51 -4.86 -3.14 6.42
C LEU A 51 -5.93 -3.50 7.46
N LEU A 52 -6.92 -4.32 7.08
CA LEU A 52 -7.94 -4.81 8.01
C LEU A 52 -7.31 -5.64 9.13
N GLY A 53 -6.36 -6.52 8.79
CA GLY A 53 -5.57 -7.26 9.77
C GLY A 53 -4.85 -6.33 10.74
N ALA A 54 -4.22 -5.27 10.22
CA ALA A 54 -3.54 -4.29 11.06
C ALA A 54 -4.50 -3.56 12.01
N VAL A 55 -5.68 -3.16 11.54
CA VAL A 55 -6.74 -2.56 12.38
C VAL A 55 -7.19 -3.51 13.48
N ILE A 56 -7.40 -4.79 13.16
CA ILE A 56 -7.78 -5.82 14.16
C ILE A 56 -6.69 -5.96 15.21
N LEU A 57 -5.41 -5.98 14.84
CA LEU A 57 -4.31 -6.04 15.79
C LEU A 57 -4.28 -4.82 16.71
N VAL A 58 -4.44 -3.61 16.17
CA VAL A 58 -4.53 -2.37 16.98
C VAL A 58 -5.71 -2.44 17.94
N LEU A 59 -6.87 -2.92 17.49
CA LEU A 59 -8.06 -3.06 18.33
C LEU A 59 -7.82 -4.05 19.48
N LEU A 60 -7.17 -5.18 19.22
CA LEU A 60 -6.81 -6.16 20.25
C LEU A 60 -5.83 -5.58 21.28
N ILE A 61 -4.84 -4.80 20.84
CA ILE A 61 -3.91 -4.09 21.74
C ILE A 61 -4.70 -3.10 22.62
N ALA A 62 -5.62 -2.32 22.04
CA ALA A 62 -6.45 -1.40 22.80
C ALA A 62 -7.35 -2.13 23.81
N CYS A 63 -7.95 -3.26 23.44
CA CYS A 63 -8.76 -4.09 24.34
C CYS A 63 -7.93 -4.64 25.50
N ALA A 64 -6.71 -5.12 25.24
CA ALA A 64 -5.80 -5.60 26.26
C ALA A 64 -5.41 -4.48 27.26
N ASN A 65 -5.20 -3.26 26.75
CA ASN A 65 -4.92 -2.08 27.56
C ASN A 65 -6.08 -1.72 28.49
N VAL A 66 -7.31 -1.69 27.95
CA VAL A 66 -8.50 -1.42 28.77
C VAL A 66 -8.71 -2.55 29.78
N ALA A 67 -8.50 -3.81 29.39
CA ALA A 67 -8.59 -4.95 30.31
C ALA A 67 -7.57 -4.84 31.45
N SER A 68 -6.32 -4.45 31.16
CA SER A 68 -5.27 -4.30 32.16
C SER A 68 -5.58 -3.19 33.17
N MET A 69 -6.18 -2.08 32.69
CA MET A 69 -6.69 -0.99 33.54
C MET A 69 -7.91 -1.41 34.38
N LEU A 70 -8.87 -2.12 33.79
CA LEU A 70 -10.05 -2.63 34.51
C LEU A 70 -9.64 -3.65 35.59
N LEU A 71 -8.64 -4.50 35.32
CA LEU A 71 -8.04 -5.38 36.32
C LEU A 71 -7.41 -4.59 37.48
N ALA A 72 -6.72 -3.49 37.19
CA ALA A 72 -6.13 -2.63 38.21
C ALA A 72 -7.20 -1.94 39.07
N ARG A 73 -8.27 -1.42 38.46
CA ARG A 73 -9.40 -0.79 39.17
C ARG A 73 -10.22 -1.81 39.97
N GLY A 74 -10.41 -3.02 39.45
CA GLY A 74 -11.11 -4.11 40.13
C GLY A 74 -10.44 -4.52 41.46
N ALA A 75 -9.11 -4.40 41.55
CA ALA A 75 -8.39 -4.62 42.81
C ALA A 75 -8.71 -3.55 43.86
N ALA A 76 -8.87 -2.29 43.47
CA ALA A 76 -9.29 -1.21 44.40
C ALA A 76 -10.74 -1.40 44.88
N ARG A 77 -11.63 -1.94 44.02
CA ARG A 77 -13.04 -2.24 44.36
C ARG A 77 -13.24 -3.60 45.03
N GLN A 78 -12.17 -4.29 45.42
CA GLN A 78 -12.26 -5.65 45.93
C GLN A 78 -13.09 -5.76 47.23
N ARG A 79 -12.95 -4.79 48.15
CA ARG A 79 -13.74 -4.76 49.40
C ARG A 79 -15.24 -4.63 49.10
N GLU A 80 -15.63 -3.75 48.19
CA GLU A 80 -17.03 -3.56 47.77
C GLU A 80 -17.62 -4.83 47.15
N LEU A 81 -16.88 -5.46 46.21
CA LEU A 81 -17.32 -6.69 45.55
C LEU A 81 -17.43 -7.87 46.52
N ALA A 82 -16.51 -7.96 47.50
CA ALA A 82 -16.55 -8.98 48.55
C ALA A 82 -17.75 -8.79 49.50
N ILE A 83 -18.05 -7.54 49.90
CA ILE A 83 -19.23 -7.23 50.73
C ILE A 83 -20.51 -7.59 49.97
N ARG A 84 -20.62 -7.24 48.68
CA ARG A 84 -21.79 -7.61 47.85
C ARG A 84 -21.95 -9.12 47.69
N ALA A 85 -20.84 -9.85 47.51
CA ALA A 85 -20.85 -11.30 47.48
C ALA A 85 -21.32 -11.91 48.82
N ALA A 86 -20.85 -11.36 49.95
CA ALA A 86 -21.25 -11.78 51.29
C ALA A 86 -22.74 -11.48 51.59
N LEU A 87 -23.29 -10.40 51.04
CA LEU A 87 -24.72 -10.06 51.09
C LEU A 87 -25.60 -10.91 50.13
N GLY A 88 -25.03 -11.95 49.50
CA GLY A 88 -25.77 -12.90 48.68
C GLY A 88 -25.88 -12.55 47.19
N SER A 89 -25.12 -11.58 46.68
CA SER A 89 -25.11 -11.32 45.24
C SER A 89 -24.50 -12.51 44.49
N GLY A 90 -25.29 -13.19 43.66
CA GLY A 90 -24.82 -14.32 42.85
C GLY A 90 -23.74 -13.91 41.84
N ARG A 91 -22.83 -14.84 41.50
CA ARG A 91 -21.69 -14.64 40.57
C ARG A 91 -22.09 -14.00 39.23
N GLY A 92 -23.23 -14.39 38.67
CA GLY A 92 -23.74 -13.82 37.42
C GLY A 92 -24.12 -12.34 37.51
N ARG A 93 -24.58 -11.87 38.68
CA ARG A 93 -24.92 -10.45 38.89
C ARG A 93 -23.67 -9.57 38.90
N LEU A 94 -22.60 -10.03 39.55
CA LEU A 94 -21.31 -9.35 39.56
C LEU A 94 -20.66 -9.31 38.18
N VAL A 95 -20.69 -10.44 37.45
CA VAL A 95 -20.19 -10.52 36.07
C VAL A 95 -20.97 -9.58 35.15
N ARG A 96 -22.30 -9.58 35.24
CA ARG A 96 -23.16 -8.71 34.44
C ARG A 96 -22.87 -7.23 34.72
N GLN A 97 -22.72 -6.84 35.99
CA GLN A 97 -22.39 -5.47 36.35
C GLN A 97 -21.07 -5.01 35.71
N LEU A 98 -19.99 -5.79 35.87
CA LEU A 98 -18.67 -5.45 35.32
C LEU A 98 -18.68 -5.42 33.78
N LEU A 99 -19.40 -6.33 33.14
CA LEU A 99 -19.57 -6.32 31.69
C LEU A 99 -20.38 -5.11 31.22
N THR A 100 -21.46 -4.73 31.91
CA THR A 100 -22.22 -3.52 31.56
C THR A 100 -21.36 -2.27 31.67
N GLU A 101 -20.54 -2.14 32.72
CA GLU A 101 -19.60 -1.02 32.87
C GLU A 101 -18.57 -0.98 31.72
N ALA A 102 -18.00 -2.14 31.35
CA ALA A 102 -17.04 -2.23 30.25
C ALA A 102 -17.67 -1.97 28.88
N ILE A 103 -18.89 -2.46 28.64
CA ILE A 103 -19.65 -2.23 27.40
C ILE A 103 -20.03 -0.75 27.29
N LEU A 104 -20.47 -0.10 28.37
CA LEU A 104 -20.76 1.34 28.36
C LEU A 104 -19.51 2.16 28.02
N LEU A 105 -18.35 1.82 28.62
CA LEU A 105 -17.08 2.44 28.27
C LEU A 105 -16.71 2.20 26.79
N GLY A 106 -16.93 0.98 26.30
CA GLY A 106 -16.74 0.62 24.89
C GLY A 106 -17.63 1.43 23.95
N LEU A 107 -18.91 1.63 24.29
CA LEU A 107 -19.85 2.42 23.51
C LEU A 107 -19.50 3.91 23.51
N CYS A 108 -19.12 4.48 24.67
CA CYS A 108 -18.63 5.86 24.73
C CYS A 108 -17.35 6.05 23.90
N GLY A 109 -16.40 5.11 24.01
CA GLY A 109 -15.19 5.11 23.19
C GLY A 109 -15.47 4.95 21.70
N GLY A 110 -16.42 4.07 21.34
CA GLY A 110 -16.90 3.89 19.98
C GLY A 110 -17.55 5.15 19.41
N ALA A 111 -18.41 5.82 20.18
CA ALA A 111 -19.04 7.07 19.77
C ALA A 111 -18.01 8.18 19.51
N LEU A 112 -17.05 8.37 20.43
CA LEU A 112 -15.93 9.30 20.22
C LEU A 112 -15.08 8.89 19.01
N GLY A 113 -14.84 7.60 18.84
CA GLY A 113 -14.13 7.04 17.68
C GLY A 113 -14.84 7.33 16.36
N MET A 114 -16.17 7.27 16.31
CA MET A 114 -16.94 7.62 15.12
C MET A 114 -16.87 9.11 14.78
N ILE A 115 -16.85 9.99 15.80
CA ILE A 115 -16.65 11.43 15.59
C ILE A 115 -15.25 11.69 15.02
N LEU A 116 -14.23 11.06 15.60
CA LEU A 116 -12.86 11.16 15.08
C LEU A 116 -12.73 10.57 13.67
N ALA A 117 -13.45 9.50 13.36
CA ALA A 117 -13.47 8.90 12.04
C ALA A 117 -14.05 9.84 10.99
N ALA A 118 -15.04 10.69 11.34
CA ALA A 118 -15.59 11.66 10.41
C ALA A 118 -14.54 12.64 9.91
N TRP A 119 -13.65 13.14 10.79
CA TRP A 119 -12.53 14.00 10.38
C TRP A 119 -11.36 13.19 9.80
N GLY A 120 -11.12 11.99 10.34
CA GLY A 120 -10.00 11.14 9.95
C GLY A 120 -10.11 10.63 8.52
N VAL A 121 -11.33 10.31 8.05
CA VAL A 121 -11.56 9.90 6.66
C VAL A 121 -11.16 11.00 5.70
N ASP A 122 -11.54 12.26 5.95
CA ASP A 122 -11.17 13.38 5.09
C ASP A 122 -9.64 13.56 5.00
N VAL A 123 -8.94 13.45 6.13
CA VAL A 123 -7.47 13.51 6.18
C VAL A 123 -6.85 12.35 5.41
N ILE A 124 -7.34 11.12 5.60
CA ILE A 124 -6.82 9.93 4.91
C ILE A 124 -7.07 10.01 3.40
N VAL A 125 -8.24 10.46 2.97
CA VAL A 125 -8.58 10.66 1.55
C VAL A 125 -7.71 11.75 0.92
N SER A 126 -7.37 12.81 1.66
CA SER A 126 -6.45 13.86 1.18
C SER A 126 -5.02 13.36 0.94
N LEU A 127 -4.61 12.30 1.65
CA LEU A 127 -3.31 11.64 1.51
C LEU A 127 -3.33 10.53 0.45
N ALA A 128 -4.51 10.12 -0.02
CA ALA A 128 -4.65 9.04 -0.97
C ALA A 128 -4.29 9.50 -2.40
N PRO A 129 -3.57 8.69 -3.19
CA PRO A 129 -3.25 9.04 -4.56
C PRO A 129 -4.52 9.07 -5.42
N LYS A 130 -4.65 10.11 -6.26
CA LYS A 130 -5.82 10.35 -7.14
C LYS A 130 -6.09 9.21 -8.15
N THR A 131 -5.16 8.28 -8.31
CA THR A 131 -5.24 7.13 -9.21
C THR A 131 -6.05 5.95 -8.66
N ILE A 132 -6.38 5.90 -7.36
CA ILE A 132 -7.19 4.80 -6.81
C ILE A 132 -8.67 5.04 -7.19
N PRO A 133 -9.29 4.15 -7.99
CA PRO A 133 -10.69 4.29 -8.36
C PRO A 133 -11.61 4.28 -7.13
N ARG A 134 -12.64 5.13 -7.13
CA ARG A 134 -13.70 5.17 -6.10
C ARG A 134 -13.26 5.62 -4.70
N LEU A 135 -12.11 6.31 -4.57
CA LEU A 135 -11.76 6.99 -3.31
C LEU A 135 -12.82 8.00 -2.87
N ASP A 136 -13.50 8.65 -3.82
CA ASP A 136 -14.53 9.66 -3.58
C ASP A 136 -15.83 9.07 -2.99
N GLU A 137 -15.98 7.74 -3.06
CA GLU A 137 -17.10 6.99 -2.47
C GLU A 137 -16.84 6.57 -1.01
N VAL A 138 -15.61 6.73 -0.51
CA VAL A 138 -15.26 6.40 0.89
C VAL A 138 -15.96 7.38 1.81
N ARG A 139 -17.07 6.94 2.40
CA ARG A 139 -17.89 7.72 3.32
C ARG A 139 -18.29 6.88 4.52
N LEU A 140 -18.61 7.56 5.62
CA LEU A 140 -19.29 6.94 6.75
C LEU A 140 -20.74 6.65 6.34
N ASP A 141 -21.00 5.43 5.92
CA ASP A 141 -22.34 4.94 5.60
C ASP A 141 -22.95 4.15 6.77
N GLY A 142 -24.20 3.70 6.60
CA GLY A 142 -24.89 2.90 7.60
C GLY A 142 -24.19 1.59 7.94
N ALA A 143 -23.48 0.97 6.97
CA ALA A 143 -22.74 -0.27 7.21
C ALA A 143 -21.52 -0.04 8.10
N VAL A 144 -20.79 1.06 7.88
CA VAL A 144 -19.65 1.46 8.73
C VAL A 144 -20.12 1.80 10.15
N LEU A 145 -21.26 2.47 10.30
CA LEU A 145 -21.85 2.75 11.62
C LEU A 145 -22.22 1.47 12.37
N VAL A 146 -22.87 0.50 11.70
CA VAL A 146 -23.21 -0.80 12.29
C VAL A 146 -21.94 -1.58 12.64
N PHE A 147 -20.93 -1.57 11.77
CA PHE A 147 -19.65 -2.19 12.06
C PHE A 147 -18.97 -1.56 13.28
N GLY A 148 -18.93 -0.22 13.37
CA GLY A 148 -18.38 0.51 14.51
C GLY A 148 -19.11 0.18 15.81
N LEU A 149 -20.45 0.08 15.78
CA LEU A 149 -21.25 -0.35 16.93
C LEU A 149 -20.90 -1.78 17.37
N CYS A 150 -20.85 -2.73 16.43
CA CYS A 150 -20.45 -4.10 16.71
C CYS A 150 -19.03 -4.20 17.28
N ALA A 151 -18.09 -3.44 16.73
CA ALA A 151 -16.71 -3.37 17.21
C ALA A 151 -16.63 -2.78 18.63
N ALA A 152 -17.40 -1.74 18.93
CA ALA A 152 -17.46 -1.13 20.26
C ALA A 152 -18.02 -2.10 21.31
N LEU A 153 -19.12 -2.80 20.98
CA LEU A 153 -19.71 -3.83 21.84
C LEU A 153 -18.72 -4.99 22.08
N LEU A 154 -18.11 -5.50 21.01
CA LEU A 154 -17.12 -6.57 21.08
C LEU A 154 -15.92 -6.15 21.93
N SER A 155 -15.44 -4.93 21.77
CA SER A 155 -14.30 -4.39 22.54
C SER A 155 -14.60 -4.32 24.04
N GLY A 156 -15.78 -3.79 24.41
CA GLY A 156 -16.22 -3.77 25.80
C GLY A 156 -16.37 -5.17 26.39
N MET A 157 -16.88 -6.12 25.60
CA MET A 157 -17.00 -7.52 26.01
C MET A 157 -15.64 -8.18 26.21
N LEU A 158 -14.73 -8.07 25.25
CA LEU A 158 -13.37 -8.64 25.34
C LEU A 158 -12.59 -8.03 26.51
N ALA A 159 -12.65 -6.70 26.68
CA ALA A 159 -11.93 -6.02 27.75
C ALA A 159 -12.51 -6.32 29.14
N GLY A 160 -13.84 -6.49 29.25
CA GLY A 160 -14.54 -6.75 30.51
C GLY A 160 -14.55 -8.21 30.95
N LEU A 161 -14.44 -9.17 30.02
CA LEU A 161 -14.58 -10.59 30.31
C LEU A 161 -13.48 -11.12 31.25
N VAL A 162 -12.22 -10.79 30.98
CA VAL A 162 -11.09 -11.24 31.81
C VAL A 162 -11.19 -10.72 33.26
N PRO A 163 -11.42 -9.40 33.51
CA PRO A 163 -11.72 -8.91 34.86
C PRO A 163 -12.93 -9.56 35.51
N ALA A 164 -14.04 -9.72 34.79
CA ALA A 164 -15.29 -10.25 35.34
C ALA A 164 -15.16 -11.72 35.80
N LEU A 165 -14.46 -12.54 35.02
CA LEU A 165 -14.20 -13.94 35.38
C LEU A 165 -13.26 -14.05 36.59
N GLN A 166 -12.25 -13.18 36.69
CA GLN A 166 -11.35 -13.19 37.85
C GLN A 166 -12.02 -12.66 39.13
N ALA A 167 -12.91 -11.68 39.03
CA ALA A 167 -13.65 -11.15 40.17
C ALA A 167 -14.67 -12.17 40.72
N SER A 168 -15.25 -13.01 39.86
CA SER A 168 -16.23 -14.03 40.27
C SER A 168 -15.62 -15.29 40.91
N ARG A 169 -14.31 -15.55 40.67
CA ARG A 169 -13.56 -16.65 41.28
C ARG A 169 -12.98 -16.33 42.67
N THR A 170 -13.09 -15.09 43.13
CA THR A 170 -12.57 -14.72 44.46
C THR A 170 -13.43 -15.36 45.54
N ASP A 171 -12.92 -16.42 46.17
CA ASP A 171 -13.53 -16.99 47.37
C ASP A 171 -13.29 -16.04 48.55
N VAL A 172 -14.36 -15.51 49.12
CA VAL A 172 -14.34 -14.48 50.17
C VAL A 172 -13.56 -14.97 51.40
N VAL A 173 -13.56 -16.28 51.64
CA VAL A 173 -12.88 -16.93 52.76
C VAL A 173 -11.36 -17.05 52.52
N GLU A 174 -10.91 -17.25 51.29
CA GLU A 174 -9.49 -17.39 50.96
C GLU A 174 -8.79 -16.03 50.86
N ALA A 175 -9.52 -14.99 50.43
CA ALA A 175 -9.03 -13.61 50.40
C ALA A 175 -8.79 -13.01 51.81
N LEU A 176 -9.50 -13.51 52.83
CA LEU A 176 -9.33 -13.11 54.24
C LEU A 176 -8.25 -13.95 54.95
N LYS A 177 -8.09 -15.24 54.60
CA LYS A 177 -7.06 -16.11 55.19
C LYS A 177 -5.68 -15.94 54.58
N ASN A 178 -5.58 -15.63 53.28
CA ASN A 178 -4.33 -15.56 52.54
C ASN A 178 -4.13 -14.18 51.88
N GLY A 179 -3.61 -13.21 52.62
CA GLY A 179 -3.30 -11.86 52.11
C GLY A 179 -2.29 -11.78 50.95
N GLY A 180 -1.71 -12.91 50.50
CA GLY A 180 -0.69 -12.97 49.45
C GLY A 180 -1.11 -13.61 48.11
N ALA A 181 -1.84 -14.73 48.13
CA ALA A 181 -1.99 -15.61 46.96
C ALA A 181 -2.83 -15.00 45.80
N GLY A 182 -3.90 -14.27 46.13
CA GLY A 182 -4.76 -13.61 45.13
C GLY A 182 -4.09 -12.44 44.40
N SER A 183 -3.05 -11.84 44.99
CA SER A 183 -2.31 -10.72 44.40
C SER A 183 -1.39 -11.17 43.25
N THR A 184 -0.81 -12.37 43.39
CA THR A 184 0.17 -12.94 42.44
C THR A 184 -0.48 -13.37 41.13
N ALA A 185 -1.66 -14.00 41.19
CA ALA A 185 -2.40 -14.43 39.99
C ALA A 185 -2.86 -13.24 39.12
N ARG A 186 -3.36 -12.16 39.74
CA ARG A 186 -3.74 -10.91 39.04
C ARG A 186 -2.55 -10.14 38.47
N GLY A 187 -1.39 -10.23 39.12
CA GLY A 187 -0.13 -9.72 38.57
C GLY A 187 0.28 -10.46 37.31
N ARG A 188 0.17 -11.80 37.30
CA ARG A 188 0.47 -12.64 36.13
C ARG A 188 -0.45 -12.38 34.95
N ALA A 189 -1.77 -12.21 35.17
CA ALA A 189 -2.71 -11.91 34.09
C ALA A 189 -2.39 -10.59 33.39
N ARG A 190 -2.04 -9.54 34.14
CA ARG A 190 -1.64 -8.24 33.57
C ARG A 190 -0.30 -8.31 32.85
N ALA A 191 0.68 -9.02 33.43
CA ALA A 191 1.94 -9.29 32.76
C ALA A 191 1.73 -10.01 31.42
N ALA A 192 0.84 -10.99 31.36
CA ALA A 192 0.49 -11.69 30.13
C ALA A 192 -0.16 -10.77 29.09
N LEU A 193 -1.09 -9.90 29.49
CA LEU A 193 -1.70 -8.91 28.58
C LEU A 193 -0.66 -7.97 27.97
N VAL A 194 0.27 -7.44 28.78
CA VAL A 194 1.36 -6.59 28.27
C VAL A 194 2.29 -7.34 27.32
N VAL A 195 2.60 -8.60 27.61
CA VAL A 195 3.41 -9.43 26.71
C VAL A 195 2.72 -9.62 25.36
N VAL A 196 1.40 -9.86 25.35
CA VAL A 196 0.60 -9.95 24.13
C VAL A 196 0.57 -8.60 23.40
N GLU A 197 0.34 -7.49 24.09
CA GLU A 197 0.36 -6.14 23.49
C GLU A 197 1.69 -5.83 22.81
N VAL A 198 2.80 -6.08 23.48
CA VAL A 198 4.15 -5.88 22.92
C VAL A 198 4.38 -6.80 21.71
N ALA A 199 3.93 -8.06 21.79
CA ALA A 199 4.04 -8.99 20.67
C ALA A 199 3.26 -8.50 19.44
N LEU A 200 2.01 -8.06 19.62
CA LEU A 200 1.18 -7.53 18.54
C LEU A 200 1.74 -6.21 17.97
N ALA A 201 2.27 -5.33 18.83
CA ALA A 201 2.92 -4.10 18.40
C ALA A 201 4.18 -4.37 17.57
N LEU A 202 4.97 -5.39 17.94
CA LEU A 202 6.13 -5.81 17.14
C LEU A 202 5.69 -6.33 15.77
N VAL A 203 4.64 -7.15 15.70
CA VAL A 203 4.10 -7.65 14.42
C VAL A 203 3.73 -6.51 13.48
N LEU A 204 3.01 -5.50 13.99
CA LEU A 204 2.62 -4.32 13.21
C LEU A 204 3.83 -3.48 12.77
N ALA A 205 4.77 -3.23 13.69
CA ALA A 205 5.95 -2.44 13.40
C ALA A 205 6.91 -3.13 12.41
N VAL A 206 7.03 -4.46 12.47
CA VAL A 206 7.76 -5.26 11.46
C VAL A 206 7.07 -5.16 10.10
N GLY A 207 5.73 -5.32 10.05
CA GLY A 207 4.98 -5.16 8.80
C GLY A 207 5.18 -3.79 8.16
N ALA A 208 5.13 -2.72 8.97
CA ALA A 208 5.41 -1.36 8.52
C ALA A 208 6.87 -1.21 8.02
N GLY A 209 7.85 -1.70 8.78
CA GLY A 209 9.26 -1.65 8.41
C GLY A 209 9.57 -2.36 7.08
N LEU A 210 8.97 -3.54 6.86
CA LEU A 210 9.11 -4.29 5.61
C LEU A 210 8.46 -3.57 4.42
N MET A 211 7.33 -2.90 4.62
CA MET A 211 6.72 -2.06 3.57
C MET A 211 7.57 -0.83 3.25
N ILE A 212 8.17 -0.20 4.26
CA ILE A 212 9.10 0.91 4.06
C ILE A 212 10.29 0.44 3.21
N ARG A 213 10.90 -0.71 3.56
CA ARG A 213 11.99 -1.30 2.76
C ARG A 213 11.57 -1.70 1.36
N THR A 214 10.36 -2.23 1.19
CA THR A 214 9.79 -2.57 -0.11
C THR A 214 9.71 -1.33 -1.02
N VAL A 215 9.20 -0.22 -0.51
CA VAL A 215 9.10 1.04 -1.28
C VAL A 215 10.48 1.63 -1.55
N GLN A 216 11.40 1.61 -0.56
CA GLN A 216 12.77 2.06 -0.76
C GLN A 216 13.50 1.25 -1.83
N GLY A 217 13.34 -0.08 -1.81
CA GLY A 217 13.88 -0.98 -2.82
C GLY A 217 13.36 -0.66 -4.20
N LEU A 218 12.04 -0.46 -4.35
CA LEU A 218 11.42 -0.11 -5.63
C LEU A 218 11.88 1.24 -6.18
N LEU A 219 12.12 2.23 -5.32
CA LEU A 219 12.64 3.53 -5.74
C LEU A 219 14.08 3.48 -6.23
N ALA A 220 14.85 2.47 -5.81
CA ALA A 220 16.22 2.25 -6.25
C ALA A 220 16.34 1.42 -7.54
N VAL A 221 15.24 0.80 -8.01
CA VAL A 221 15.25 -0.05 -9.20
C VAL A 221 15.52 0.81 -10.45
N PRO A 222 16.54 0.48 -11.27
CA PRO A 222 16.77 1.17 -12.53
C PRO A 222 15.59 0.95 -13.48
N VAL A 223 14.98 2.03 -13.98
CA VAL A 223 13.80 1.91 -14.87
C VAL A 223 14.18 1.67 -16.33
N GLY A 224 15.44 1.91 -16.68
CA GLY A 224 15.95 1.83 -18.06
C GLY A 224 15.85 3.16 -18.82
N ILE A 225 15.48 4.24 -18.13
CA ILE A 225 15.25 5.60 -18.65
C ILE A 225 16.24 6.53 -17.96
N SER A 226 16.97 7.32 -18.74
CA SER A 226 17.92 8.31 -18.22
C SER A 226 17.23 9.63 -17.91
N ASP A 227 17.43 10.14 -16.68
CA ASP A 227 16.93 11.43 -16.19
C ASP A 227 15.42 11.67 -16.42
N PRO A 228 14.52 10.84 -15.86
CA PRO A 228 13.08 10.99 -16.04
C PRO A 228 12.54 12.36 -15.59
N GLY A 229 13.20 13.03 -14.63
CA GLY A 229 12.81 14.37 -14.17
C GLY A 229 12.99 15.49 -15.22
N HIS A 230 13.69 15.22 -16.33
CA HIS A 230 13.90 16.18 -17.43
C HIS A 230 13.05 15.88 -18.67
N VAL A 231 12.05 14.99 -18.55
CA VAL A 231 11.13 14.63 -19.63
C VAL A 231 9.72 15.11 -19.30
N LEU A 232 9.17 15.97 -20.15
CA LEU A 232 7.76 16.34 -20.15
C LEU A 232 6.96 15.24 -20.85
N VAL A 233 5.84 14.86 -20.27
CA VAL A 233 4.81 14.03 -20.89
C VAL A 233 3.53 14.86 -20.94
N ALA A 234 2.88 14.89 -22.10
CA ALA A 234 1.60 15.56 -22.27
C ALA A 234 0.67 14.74 -23.16
N ASP A 235 -0.61 14.86 -22.89
CA ASP A 235 -1.68 14.25 -23.68
C ASP A 235 -1.99 15.20 -24.86
N LEU A 236 -2.03 14.65 -26.06
CA LEU A 236 -2.29 15.34 -27.31
C LEU A 236 -3.05 14.39 -28.25
N ASP A 237 -4.34 14.23 -27.95
CA ASP A 237 -5.26 13.42 -28.74
C ASP A 237 -5.64 14.14 -30.04
N LEU A 238 -5.50 13.44 -31.17
CA LEU A 238 -5.98 13.93 -32.46
C LEU A 238 -7.35 13.30 -32.76
N PRO A 239 -8.45 14.07 -32.83
CA PRO A 239 -9.79 13.50 -33.00
C PRO A 239 -9.98 12.88 -34.39
N ASP A 240 -10.53 11.66 -34.42
CA ASP A 240 -10.81 10.90 -35.64
C ASP A 240 -11.67 11.68 -36.66
N GLU A 241 -12.55 12.57 -36.19
CA GLU A 241 -13.41 13.40 -37.05
C GLU A 241 -12.60 14.35 -37.95
N LYS A 242 -11.46 14.85 -37.46
CA LYS A 242 -10.58 15.81 -38.17
C LYS A 242 -9.33 15.14 -38.74
N TYR A 243 -8.81 14.12 -38.05
CA TYR A 243 -7.59 13.38 -38.38
C TYR A 243 -7.86 11.92 -38.76
N GLY A 244 -9.00 11.63 -39.37
CA GLY A 244 -9.43 10.26 -39.71
C GLY A 244 -8.58 9.56 -40.77
N LYS A 245 -7.65 10.26 -41.42
CA LYS A 245 -6.68 9.69 -42.36
C LYS A 245 -5.29 9.56 -41.74
N PRO A 246 -4.62 8.40 -41.85
CA PRO A 246 -3.28 8.20 -41.28
C PRO A 246 -2.25 9.25 -41.72
N GLU A 247 -2.33 9.73 -42.96
CA GLU A 247 -1.41 10.72 -43.52
C GLU A 247 -1.55 12.09 -42.82
N GLN A 248 -2.76 12.45 -42.36
CA GLN A 248 -3.00 13.69 -41.63
C GLN A 248 -2.37 13.64 -40.23
N VAL A 249 -2.50 12.49 -39.54
CA VAL A 249 -1.88 12.24 -38.23
C VAL A 249 -0.35 12.33 -38.35
N GLN A 250 0.24 11.64 -39.33
CA GLN A 250 1.70 11.68 -39.52
C GLN A 250 2.21 13.08 -39.86
N ALA A 251 1.52 13.81 -40.73
CA ALA A 251 1.91 15.16 -41.11
C ALA A 251 1.91 16.09 -39.89
N PHE A 252 0.89 15.98 -39.03
CA PHE A 252 0.83 16.72 -37.78
C PHE A 252 1.96 16.32 -36.83
N GLN A 253 2.12 15.03 -36.53
CA GLN A 253 3.15 14.54 -35.59
C GLN A 253 4.56 14.95 -36.04
N ARG A 254 4.87 14.82 -37.33
CA ARG A 254 6.18 15.20 -37.90
C ARG A 254 6.45 16.69 -37.76
N GLU A 255 5.45 17.52 -38.09
CA GLU A 255 5.58 18.97 -37.98
C GLU A 255 5.69 19.43 -36.52
N ALA A 256 4.92 18.81 -35.62
CA ALA A 256 4.96 19.09 -34.19
C ALA A 256 6.34 18.75 -33.60
N VAL A 257 6.87 17.55 -33.88
CA VAL A 257 8.22 17.16 -33.44
C VAL A 257 9.27 18.13 -33.97
N ARG A 258 9.18 18.54 -35.25
CA ARG A 258 10.11 19.51 -35.86
C ARG A 258 10.10 20.86 -35.16
N ARG A 259 8.91 21.43 -34.92
CA ARG A 259 8.75 22.74 -34.25
C ARG A 259 9.16 22.70 -32.79
N ILE A 260 8.69 21.70 -32.05
CA ILE A 260 8.96 21.55 -30.62
C ILE A 260 10.45 21.30 -30.37
N SER A 261 11.10 20.48 -31.20
CA SER A 261 12.54 20.23 -31.09
C SER A 261 13.40 21.46 -31.37
N ALA A 262 12.86 22.47 -32.06
CA ALA A 262 13.53 23.74 -32.32
C ALA A 262 13.36 24.77 -31.19
N LEU A 263 12.53 24.48 -30.17
CA LEU A 263 12.32 25.40 -29.06
C LEU A 263 13.57 25.53 -28.17
N PRO A 264 13.87 26.74 -27.65
CA PRO A 264 14.94 26.93 -26.68
C PRO A 264 14.75 26.04 -25.45
N GLY A 265 15.81 25.32 -25.06
CA GLY A 265 15.78 24.44 -23.89
C GLY A 265 15.19 23.05 -24.12
N VAL A 266 14.69 22.74 -25.33
CA VAL A 266 14.31 21.38 -25.75
C VAL A 266 15.51 20.67 -26.38
N LYS A 267 15.78 19.42 -25.98
CA LYS A 267 16.83 18.57 -26.55
C LYS A 267 16.32 17.68 -27.68
N SER A 268 15.11 17.15 -27.52
CA SER A 268 14.41 16.29 -28.49
C SER A 268 12.95 16.14 -28.11
N ALA A 269 12.11 15.80 -29.08
CA ALA A 269 10.70 15.47 -28.89
C ALA A 269 10.33 14.21 -29.67
N ALA A 270 9.33 13.47 -29.19
CA ALA A 270 8.80 12.28 -29.85
C ALA A 270 7.33 12.09 -29.50
N PHE A 271 6.61 11.35 -30.35
CA PHE A 271 5.30 10.81 -30.01
C PHE A 271 5.43 9.33 -29.63
N ALA A 272 4.56 8.89 -28.71
CA ALA A 272 4.38 7.48 -28.37
C ALA A 272 2.93 7.17 -27.99
N ASN A 273 2.54 5.91 -28.05
CA ASN A 273 1.23 5.43 -27.62
C ASN A 273 1.09 5.17 -26.12
N THR A 274 2.23 5.04 -25.46
CA THR A 274 2.30 4.74 -24.03
C THR A 274 3.60 5.31 -23.51
N VAL A 275 3.60 5.68 -22.24
CA VAL A 275 4.85 5.93 -21.51
C VAL A 275 4.99 4.86 -20.43
N PRO A 276 6.23 4.41 -20.15
CA PRO A 276 6.50 3.44 -19.10
C PRO A 276 5.87 3.84 -17.76
N LEU A 277 5.24 2.89 -17.08
CA LEU A 277 4.56 3.04 -15.79
C LEU A 277 3.33 3.98 -15.81
N GLY A 278 2.89 4.44 -16.99
CA GLY A 278 1.77 5.38 -17.15
C GLY A 278 0.53 4.81 -17.86
N SER A 279 0.61 3.62 -18.46
CA SER A 279 -0.50 2.95 -19.14
C SER A 279 -0.24 1.46 -19.35
N ALA A 280 -1.31 0.67 -19.51
CA ALA A 280 -1.19 -0.72 -19.94
C ALA A 280 -0.71 -0.77 -21.39
N GLU A 281 0.35 -1.53 -21.66
CA GLU A 281 0.83 -1.72 -23.02
C GLU A 281 -0.01 -2.80 -23.72
N ALA A 282 -0.35 -2.56 -24.98
CA ALA A 282 -0.97 -3.60 -25.79
C ALA A 282 0.06 -4.71 -26.00
N SER A 283 -0.38 -5.97 -25.92
CA SER A 283 0.42 -7.11 -26.34
C SER A 283 -0.09 -7.60 -27.69
N LEU A 284 0.80 -7.73 -28.67
CA LEU A 284 0.48 -8.27 -29.98
C LEU A 284 1.12 -9.63 -30.18
N ALA A 285 0.35 -10.53 -30.78
CA ALA A 285 0.87 -11.80 -31.24
C ALA A 285 1.84 -11.59 -32.41
N PHE A 286 2.91 -12.37 -32.49
CA PHE A 286 3.87 -12.28 -33.59
C PHE A 286 4.42 -13.64 -34.03
N GLU A 287 4.99 -13.67 -35.23
CA GLU A 287 5.66 -14.84 -35.82
C GLU A 287 7.07 -14.43 -36.31
N ILE A 288 8.09 -15.19 -35.92
CA ILE A 288 9.49 -14.97 -36.32
C ILE A 288 9.85 -15.92 -37.47
N GLU A 289 10.61 -15.42 -38.43
CA GLU A 289 11.17 -16.23 -39.51
C GLU A 289 12.04 -17.38 -38.99
N GLY A 290 11.77 -18.60 -39.47
CA GLY A 290 12.52 -19.80 -39.07
C GLY A 290 12.16 -20.36 -37.69
N ALA A 291 11.23 -19.76 -36.95
CA ALA A 291 10.76 -20.31 -35.68
C ALA A 291 9.87 -21.56 -35.88
N PRO A 292 9.98 -22.59 -35.01
CA PRO A 292 9.14 -23.78 -35.12
C PRO A 292 7.65 -23.43 -34.95
N PRO A 293 6.75 -24.06 -35.73
CA PRO A 293 5.32 -23.78 -35.66
C PRO A 293 4.77 -24.15 -34.27
N ARG A 294 4.05 -23.22 -33.65
CA ARG A 294 3.46 -23.44 -32.33
C ARG A 294 2.12 -24.19 -32.42
N PRO A 295 1.74 -24.95 -31.39
CA PRO A 295 0.43 -25.59 -31.31
C PRO A 295 -0.71 -24.58 -31.49
N ALA A 296 -1.78 -25.00 -32.17
CA ALA A 296 -2.95 -24.14 -32.42
C ALA A 296 -3.50 -23.55 -31.11
N GLY A 297 -3.52 -22.22 -31.01
CA GLY A 297 -3.96 -21.49 -29.82
C GLY A 297 -2.85 -20.96 -28.90
N GLN A 298 -1.58 -21.32 -29.14
CA GLN A 298 -0.42 -20.70 -28.49
C GLN A 298 0.30 -19.78 -29.47
N LEU A 299 0.13 -18.46 -29.29
CA LEU A 299 0.86 -17.46 -30.06
C LEU A 299 1.90 -16.80 -29.16
N ASP A 300 3.09 -16.55 -29.70
CA ASP A 300 4.02 -15.65 -29.03
C ASP A 300 3.44 -14.25 -29.03
N ALA A 301 3.56 -13.59 -27.88
CA ALA A 301 3.13 -12.22 -27.71
C ALA A 301 4.26 -11.42 -27.07
N ALA A 302 4.40 -10.19 -27.54
CA ALA A 302 5.27 -9.18 -26.97
C ALA A 302 4.46 -7.90 -26.77
N SER A 303 4.89 -7.12 -25.78
CA SER A 303 4.40 -5.76 -25.62
C SER A 303 4.80 -4.93 -26.84
N VAL A 304 3.97 -3.97 -27.23
CA VAL A 304 4.22 -3.10 -28.38
C VAL A 304 4.11 -1.63 -28.00
N VAL A 305 5.11 -0.87 -28.44
CA VAL A 305 5.15 0.59 -28.34
C VAL A 305 5.23 1.14 -29.75
N TRP A 306 4.29 2.00 -30.11
CA TRP A 306 4.40 2.80 -31.33
C TRP A 306 5.03 4.12 -30.97
N ALA A 307 6.11 4.48 -31.65
CA ALA A 307 6.79 5.73 -31.37
C ALA A 307 7.47 6.30 -32.61
N THR A 308 7.77 7.60 -32.58
CA THR A 308 8.53 8.29 -33.64
C THR A 308 10.03 8.01 -33.56
N HIS A 309 10.79 8.31 -34.62
CA HIS A 309 12.24 8.04 -34.74
C HIS A 309 13.08 8.41 -33.50
N ASP A 310 12.87 9.61 -32.93
CA ASP A 310 13.67 10.12 -31.80
C ASP A 310 13.22 9.62 -30.41
N TYR A 311 12.36 8.59 -30.34
CA TYR A 311 11.79 8.13 -29.08
C TYR A 311 12.85 7.59 -28.09
N LEU A 312 13.77 6.73 -28.53
CA LEU A 312 14.82 6.20 -27.65
C LEU A 312 15.68 7.31 -27.07
N ARG A 313 16.08 8.27 -27.91
CA ARG A 313 16.83 9.46 -27.51
C ARG A 313 16.05 10.35 -26.55
N THR A 314 14.78 10.59 -26.82
CA THR A 314 13.91 11.44 -25.99
C THR A 314 13.64 10.80 -24.64
N MET A 315 13.47 9.49 -24.58
CA MET A 315 13.33 8.73 -23.33
C MET A 315 14.67 8.40 -22.67
N GLY A 316 15.80 8.61 -23.34
CA GLY A 316 17.13 8.28 -22.80
C GLY A 316 17.30 6.77 -22.59
N ILE A 317 16.68 5.97 -23.45
CA ILE A 317 16.80 4.51 -23.52
C ILE A 317 18.03 4.20 -24.37
N PRO A 318 19.01 3.43 -23.87
CA PRO A 318 20.22 3.16 -24.63
C PRO A 318 19.95 2.18 -25.78
N LEU A 319 20.50 2.46 -26.97
CA LEU A 319 20.62 1.46 -28.04
C LEU A 319 21.82 0.56 -27.73
N LEU A 320 21.60 -0.74 -27.59
CA LEU A 320 22.64 -1.70 -27.22
C LEU A 320 23.39 -2.21 -28.47
N ARG A 321 22.66 -2.53 -29.53
CA ARG A 321 23.19 -3.08 -30.80
C ARG A 321 22.34 -2.66 -31.99
N GLY A 322 22.95 -2.64 -33.18
CA GLY A 322 22.28 -2.26 -34.43
C GLY A 322 22.18 -0.75 -34.60
N ARG A 323 21.08 -0.29 -35.18
CA ARG A 323 20.79 1.14 -35.40
C ARG A 323 19.43 1.53 -34.83
N ASP A 324 19.27 2.81 -34.53
CA ASP A 324 17.96 3.40 -34.28
C ASP A 324 17.19 3.57 -35.61
N PHE A 325 15.93 3.99 -35.53
CA PHE A 325 15.18 4.33 -36.72
C PHE A 325 15.84 5.52 -37.46
N ALA A 326 15.90 5.43 -38.78
CA ALA A 326 16.50 6.44 -39.65
C ALA A 326 15.41 7.29 -40.32
N SER A 327 15.72 8.52 -40.71
CA SER A 327 14.77 9.40 -41.41
C SER A 327 14.26 8.86 -42.75
N THR A 328 14.91 7.81 -43.29
CA THR A 328 14.49 7.07 -44.50
C THR A 328 13.49 5.96 -44.22
N ASP A 329 13.30 5.58 -42.95
CA ASP A 329 12.34 4.57 -42.52
C ASP A 329 10.94 5.22 -42.46
N VAL A 330 10.31 5.37 -43.63
CA VAL A 330 9.00 6.02 -43.81
C VAL A 330 8.01 5.09 -44.51
N GLU A 331 6.74 5.48 -44.55
CA GLU A 331 5.70 4.74 -45.27
C GLU A 331 6.13 4.40 -46.71
N GLY A 332 5.97 3.12 -47.09
CA GLY A 332 6.42 2.57 -48.37
C GLY A 332 7.85 2.02 -48.38
N ALA A 333 8.66 2.29 -47.36
CA ALA A 333 9.96 1.64 -47.16
C ALA A 333 9.79 0.18 -46.65
N PRO A 334 10.83 -0.68 -46.74
CA PRO A 334 10.81 -1.97 -46.08
C PRO A 334 10.53 -1.81 -44.58
N GLY A 335 9.61 -2.62 -44.05
CA GLY A 335 9.22 -2.57 -42.64
C GLY A 335 10.41 -2.81 -41.72
N VAL A 336 10.59 -1.97 -40.70
CA VAL A 336 11.62 -2.13 -39.67
C VAL A 336 11.02 -1.95 -38.28
N VAL A 337 11.62 -2.62 -37.29
CA VAL A 337 11.25 -2.53 -35.87
C VAL A 337 12.51 -2.58 -35.00
N LEU A 338 12.39 -2.06 -33.78
CA LEU A 338 13.36 -2.28 -32.72
C LEU A 338 12.78 -3.26 -31.71
N VAL A 339 13.63 -4.01 -31.01
CA VAL A 339 13.22 -4.89 -29.91
C VAL A 339 14.05 -4.58 -28.69
N ASN A 340 13.55 -4.86 -27.48
CA ASN A 340 14.38 -4.73 -26.29
C ASN A 340 15.24 -5.99 -26.04
N GLN A 341 16.18 -5.87 -25.11
CA GLN A 341 17.06 -6.97 -24.73
C GLN A 341 16.29 -8.18 -24.16
N ALA A 342 15.18 -7.96 -23.46
CA ALA A 342 14.31 -9.02 -22.94
C ALA A 342 13.66 -9.87 -24.04
N PHE A 343 13.30 -9.24 -25.16
CA PHE A 343 12.78 -9.93 -26.34
C PHE A 343 13.82 -10.87 -26.93
N GLU A 344 15.03 -10.36 -27.15
CA GLU A 344 16.14 -11.17 -27.67
C GLU A 344 16.47 -12.34 -26.74
N ARG A 345 16.63 -12.11 -25.43
CA ARG A 345 16.95 -13.17 -24.47
C ARG A 345 15.90 -14.30 -24.48
N LYS A 346 14.62 -13.98 -24.70
CA LYS A 346 13.53 -14.95 -24.67
C LYS A 346 13.39 -15.72 -25.96
N PHE A 347 13.47 -15.04 -27.11
CA PHE A 347 13.15 -15.63 -28.41
C PHE A 347 14.36 -16.06 -29.23
N PHE A 348 15.54 -15.54 -28.89
CA PHE A 348 16.82 -15.86 -29.54
C PHE A 348 17.87 -16.30 -28.50
N PRO A 349 17.62 -17.37 -27.72
CA PRO A 349 18.55 -17.80 -26.67
C PRO A 349 19.91 -18.18 -27.27
N GLY A 350 20.95 -17.45 -26.91
CA GLY A 350 22.32 -17.67 -27.41
C GLY A 350 22.58 -17.17 -28.83
N GLN A 351 21.64 -16.43 -29.44
CA GLN A 351 21.76 -15.86 -30.78
C GLN A 351 21.36 -14.38 -30.79
N SER A 352 21.71 -13.67 -31.86
CA SER A 352 21.33 -12.26 -32.02
C SER A 352 19.94 -12.16 -32.69
N ALA A 353 19.05 -11.35 -32.12
CA ALA A 353 17.74 -11.06 -32.76
C ALA A 353 17.87 -10.16 -33.99
N LEU A 354 19.00 -9.46 -34.12
CA LEU A 354 19.27 -8.51 -35.19
C LEU A 354 19.18 -9.17 -36.59
N ASP A 355 18.69 -8.40 -37.57
CA ASP A 355 18.46 -8.78 -38.97
C ASP A 355 17.42 -9.88 -39.24
N HIS A 356 16.84 -10.48 -38.19
CA HIS A 356 15.72 -11.43 -38.36
C HIS A 356 14.43 -10.71 -38.75
N MET A 357 13.57 -11.42 -39.48
CA MET A 357 12.27 -10.92 -39.91
C MET A 357 11.17 -11.36 -38.94
N ILE A 358 10.35 -10.40 -38.50
CA ILE A 358 9.04 -10.66 -37.92
C ILE A 358 8.06 -10.78 -39.09
N LEU A 359 7.58 -11.99 -39.38
CA LEU A 359 6.72 -12.29 -40.54
C LEU A 359 5.31 -11.74 -40.37
N LYS A 360 4.84 -11.70 -39.13
CA LYS A 360 3.50 -11.23 -38.78
C LYS A 360 3.52 -10.58 -37.42
N LEU A 361 2.91 -9.40 -37.32
CA LEU A 361 2.71 -8.70 -36.05
C LEU A 361 1.25 -8.26 -35.95
N GLY A 362 0.50 -8.86 -35.02
CA GLY A 362 -0.94 -8.71 -34.94
C GLY A 362 -1.68 -9.19 -36.20
N ARG A 363 -2.79 -8.52 -36.55
CA ARG A 363 -3.61 -8.88 -37.72
C ARG A 363 -3.35 -8.04 -38.97
N LYS A 364 -2.59 -6.95 -38.86
CA LYS A 364 -2.55 -5.90 -39.88
C LYS A 364 -1.14 -5.39 -40.23
N LEU A 365 -0.10 -5.71 -39.46
CA LEU A 365 1.24 -5.21 -39.75
C LEU A 365 1.97 -6.19 -40.69
N PRO A 366 2.51 -5.70 -41.83
CA PRO A 366 3.32 -6.49 -42.74
C PRO A 366 4.66 -6.88 -42.09
N GLN A 367 5.41 -7.73 -42.78
CA GLN A 367 6.72 -8.19 -42.32
C GLN A 367 7.68 -7.03 -42.01
N ALA A 368 8.42 -7.15 -40.92
CA ALA A 368 9.36 -6.12 -40.47
C ALA A 368 10.68 -6.71 -39.97
N ARG A 369 11.79 -6.10 -40.37
CA ARG A 369 13.13 -6.51 -39.96
C ARG A 369 13.51 -5.88 -38.62
N ILE A 370 14.12 -6.67 -37.74
CA ILE A 370 14.71 -6.18 -36.49
C ILE A 370 16.03 -5.47 -36.81
N VAL A 371 16.05 -4.14 -36.72
CA VAL A 371 17.25 -3.33 -37.09
C VAL A 371 18.08 -2.88 -35.89
N GLY A 372 17.55 -3.03 -34.68
CA GLY A 372 18.24 -2.61 -33.47
C GLY A 372 17.65 -3.24 -32.21
N ILE A 373 18.50 -3.28 -31.18
CA ILE A 373 18.19 -3.83 -29.87
C ILE A 373 18.36 -2.72 -28.84
N ALA A 374 17.27 -2.30 -28.22
CA ALA A 374 17.23 -1.27 -27.18
C ALA A 374 17.42 -1.86 -25.78
N GLY A 375 17.79 -0.99 -24.83
CA GLY A 375 17.85 -1.30 -23.42
C GLY A 375 16.46 -1.65 -22.86
N ASP A 376 16.45 -2.48 -21.83
CA ASP A 376 15.23 -2.90 -21.17
C ASP A 376 14.60 -1.76 -20.37
N VAL A 377 13.30 -1.53 -20.58
CA VAL A 377 12.50 -0.58 -19.81
C VAL A 377 11.44 -1.32 -19.01
N ARG A 378 11.27 -0.93 -17.74
CA ARG A 378 10.17 -1.45 -16.90
C ARG A 378 8.89 -0.70 -17.19
N ALA A 379 8.10 -1.23 -18.12
CA ALA A 379 6.90 -0.55 -18.59
C ALA A 379 5.64 -0.78 -17.75
N GLN A 380 5.42 -1.99 -17.22
CA GLN A 380 4.20 -2.31 -16.47
C GLN A 380 4.26 -1.93 -14.98
N ALA A 381 5.33 -2.33 -14.30
CA ALA A 381 5.52 -2.08 -12.88
C ALA A 381 7.00 -2.18 -12.51
N LEU A 382 7.40 -1.44 -11.47
CA LEU A 382 8.79 -1.47 -10.98
C LEU A 382 9.16 -2.81 -10.35
N ASP A 383 8.18 -3.56 -9.84
CA ASP A 383 8.40 -4.86 -9.23
C ASP A 383 8.41 -6.03 -10.23
N LYS A 384 8.11 -5.78 -11.50
CA LYS A 384 8.17 -6.77 -12.57
C LYS A 384 9.49 -6.67 -13.32
N ASN A 385 9.93 -7.81 -13.85
CA ASN A 385 11.04 -7.83 -14.80
C ASN A 385 10.58 -7.19 -16.13
N PRO A 386 11.48 -6.55 -16.88
CA PRO A 386 11.20 -6.11 -18.23
C PRO A 386 10.68 -7.26 -19.09
N GLU A 387 9.53 -7.05 -19.73
CA GLU A 387 8.92 -8.02 -20.64
C GLU A 387 9.45 -7.81 -22.07
N PRO A 388 9.39 -8.85 -22.94
CA PRO A 388 9.66 -8.69 -24.36
C PRO A 388 8.84 -7.54 -24.97
N GLN A 389 9.52 -6.60 -25.60
CA GLN A 389 8.91 -5.42 -26.20
C GLN A 389 9.40 -5.23 -27.63
N ILE A 390 8.47 -4.87 -28.52
CA ILE A 390 8.73 -4.45 -29.90
C ILE A 390 8.35 -2.97 -30.01
N ILE A 391 9.27 -2.15 -30.50
CA ILE A 391 9.04 -0.73 -30.78
C ILE A 391 8.81 -0.61 -32.28
N ILE A 392 7.70 0.00 -32.65
CA ILE A 392 7.16 0.11 -34.00
C ILE A 392 7.20 1.58 -34.42
N PRO A 393 7.82 1.93 -35.57
CA PRO A 393 7.91 3.32 -36.00
C PRO A 393 6.55 3.82 -36.52
N LEU A 394 6.07 4.94 -35.95
CA LEU A 394 4.82 5.59 -36.35
C LEU A 394 4.84 6.07 -37.81
N GLU A 395 6.03 6.36 -38.34
CA GLU A 395 6.25 6.87 -39.68
C GLU A 395 6.07 5.80 -40.77
N ILE A 396 6.21 4.52 -40.42
CA ILE A 396 5.89 3.38 -41.30
C ILE A 396 4.48 2.86 -41.01
N TYR A 397 4.10 2.82 -39.73
CA TYR A 397 2.83 2.26 -39.26
C TYR A 397 2.03 3.29 -38.49
N PRO A 398 1.36 4.22 -39.18
CA PRO A 398 0.64 5.29 -38.54
C PRO A 398 -0.52 4.78 -37.69
N TRP A 399 -0.63 5.36 -36.51
CA TRP A 399 -1.70 5.08 -35.56
C TRP A 399 -2.07 6.37 -34.81
N PRO A 400 -3.37 6.64 -34.58
CA PRO A 400 -3.82 7.82 -33.85
C PRO A 400 -3.52 7.68 -32.36
N TYR A 401 -2.27 7.92 -31.99
CA TYR A 401 -1.79 7.87 -30.62
C TYR A 401 -1.28 9.24 -30.16
N ASP A 402 -1.30 9.42 -28.85
CA ASP A 402 -1.74 10.63 -28.18
C ASP A 402 -0.74 11.19 -27.17
N ARG A 403 0.42 10.56 -26.97
CA ARG A 403 1.39 11.08 -25.98
C ARG A 403 2.55 11.76 -26.64
N LEU A 404 2.68 13.06 -26.36
CA LEU A 404 3.86 13.84 -26.67
C LEU A 404 4.85 13.72 -25.51
N VAL A 405 6.09 13.34 -25.84
CA VAL A 405 7.22 13.36 -24.91
C VAL A 405 8.27 14.37 -25.36
N VAL A 406 8.76 15.19 -24.43
CA VAL A 406 9.74 16.26 -24.73
C VAL A 406 10.86 16.22 -23.70
N ARG A 407 12.09 15.99 -24.16
CA ARG A 407 13.27 16.07 -23.29
C ARG A 407 13.78 17.50 -23.25
N THR A 408 14.04 18.00 -22.05
CA THR A 408 14.47 19.39 -21.82
C THR A 408 15.84 19.44 -21.15
N VAL A 409 16.49 20.61 -21.20
CA VAL A 409 17.75 20.89 -20.48
C VAL A 409 17.47 21.29 -19.03
N GLY A 410 16.37 22.01 -18.78
CA GLY A 410 15.96 22.51 -17.47
C GLY A 410 14.64 21.89 -16.98
N ASP A 411 13.81 22.67 -16.29
CA ASP A 411 12.51 22.21 -15.81
C ASP A 411 11.56 21.93 -16.99
N PRO A 412 11.05 20.69 -17.15
CA PRO A 412 10.13 20.36 -18.24
C PRO A 412 8.81 21.15 -18.18
N LEU A 413 8.34 21.51 -16.99
CA LEU A 413 7.09 22.26 -16.83
C LEU A 413 7.23 23.72 -17.29
N ALA A 414 8.44 24.28 -17.25
CA ALA A 414 8.71 25.61 -17.82
C ALA A 414 8.64 25.61 -19.36
N ALA A 415 8.89 24.48 -20.01
CA ALA A 415 8.75 24.33 -21.47
C ALA A 415 7.29 24.11 -21.91
N ALA A 416 6.41 23.63 -21.03
CA ALA A 416 5.03 23.28 -21.37
C ALA A 416 4.22 24.43 -22.00
N PRO A 417 4.31 25.71 -21.55
CA PRO A 417 3.63 26.82 -22.22
C PRO A 417 4.12 27.04 -23.66
N LEU A 418 5.43 26.93 -23.92
CA LEU A 418 6.01 27.09 -25.26
C LEU A 418 5.55 25.96 -26.19
N VAL A 419 5.58 24.72 -25.69
CA VAL A 419 5.06 23.55 -26.43
C VAL A 419 3.58 23.74 -26.76
N ARG A 420 2.77 24.19 -25.80
CA ARG A 420 1.35 24.48 -26.01
C ARG A 420 1.14 25.54 -27.09
N THR A 421 1.93 26.61 -27.11
CA THR A 421 1.82 27.66 -28.13
C THR A 421 2.10 27.12 -29.53
N GLU A 422 3.12 26.29 -29.72
CA GLU A 422 3.42 25.67 -31.02
C GLU A 422 2.31 24.73 -31.49
N VAL A 423 1.78 23.90 -30.59
CA VAL A 423 0.65 23.00 -30.90
C VAL A 423 -0.59 23.79 -31.31
N LEU A 424 -0.95 24.83 -30.56
CA LEU A 424 -2.10 25.69 -30.88
C LEU A 424 -1.91 26.52 -32.15
N ALA A 425 -0.67 26.84 -32.51
CA ALA A 425 -0.35 27.51 -33.76
C ALA A 425 -0.54 26.60 -34.99
N MET A 426 -0.33 25.29 -34.81
CA MET A 426 -0.62 24.29 -35.83
C MET A 426 -2.12 24.02 -35.94
N ASP A 427 -2.79 23.83 -34.80
CA ASP A 427 -4.23 23.62 -34.74
C ASP A 427 -4.81 24.11 -33.40
N LYS A 428 -5.68 25.13 -33.47
CA LYS A 428 -6.31 25.76 -32.31
C LYS A 428 -7.24 24.81 -31.53
N ASP A 429 -7.69 23.74 -32.16
CA ASP A 429 -8.61 22.77 -31.56
C ASP A 429 -7.87 21.63 -30.83
N GLN A 430 -6.53 21.62 -30.81
CA GLN A 430 -5.72 20.59 -30.15
C GLN A 430 -5.10 21.11 -28.86
N PRO A 431 -5.77 20.95 -27.70
CA PRO A 431 -5.19 21.39 -26.43
C PRO A 431 -4.08 20.45 -25.97
N LEU A 432 -3.01 21.02 -25.42
CA LEU A 432 -2.00 20.25 -24.68
C LEU A 432 -2.56 19.87 -23.30
N GLY A 433 -2.97 18.61 -23.16
CA GLY A 433 -3.56 18.03 -21.96
C GLY A 433 -2.53 17.57 -20.93
N ASN A 434 -2.87 17.73 -19.65
CA ASN A 434 -2.14 17.21 -18.48
C ASN A 434 -0.60 17.18 -18.57
N PRO A 435 0.07 18.31 -18.87
CA PRO A 435 1.53 18.35 -18.90
C PRO A 435 2.09 17.99 -17.52
N ARG A 436 2.94 16.96 -17.47
CA ARG A 436 3.54 16.40 -16.25
C ARG A 436 4.99 16.01 -16.50
N ARG A 437 5.79 15.94 -15.43
CA ARG A 437 7.12 15.34 -15.53
C ARG A 437 7.02 13.81 -15.54
N LEU A 438 7.91 13.13 -16.27
CA LEU A 438 7.88 11.67 -16.36
C LEU A 438 8.14 11.02 -15.00
N ASP A 439 9.01 11.58 -14.15
CA ASP A 439 9.23 11.11 -12.78
C ASP A 439 7.97 11.21 -11.91
N GLU A 440 7.12 12.22 -12.10
CA GLU A 440 5.81 12.34 -11.45
C GLU A 440 4.88 11.22 -11.90
N VAL A 441 4.80 10.94 -13.21
CA VAL A 441 4.02 9.83 -13.78
C VAL A 441 4.49 8.50 -13.19
N MET A 442 5.81 8.28 -13.14
CA MET A 442 6.40 7.09 -12.55
C MET A 442 6.13 7.00 -11.04
N SER A 443 6.19 8.12 -10.32
CA SER A 443 5.93 8.16 -8.88
C SER A 443 4.47 7.84 -8.53
N ALA A 444 3.53 8.20 -9.42
CA ALA A 444 2.12 7.89 -9.26
C ALA A 444 1.85 6.38 -9.32
N SER A 445 2.66 5.62 -10.06
CA SER A 445 2.58 4.15 -10.07
C SER A 445 2.93 3.51 -8.71
N LEU A 446 3.69 4.22 -7.87
CA LEU A 446 4.01 3.81 -6.49
C LEU A 446 3.03 4.36 -5.45
N GLY A 447 2.04 5.16 -5.87
CA GLY A 447 1.09 5.83 -4.98
C GLY A 447 0.37 4.85 -4.06
N GLU A 448 -0.13 3.74 -4.60
CA GLU A 448 -0.86 2.73 -3.83
C GLU A 448 0.02 2.10 -2.74
N ARG A 449 1.26 1.72 -3.09
CA ARG A 449 2.23 1.15 -2.13
C ARG A 449 2.65 2.16 -1.07
N ARG A 450 2.86 3.43 -1.44
CA ARG A 450 3.17 4.52 -0.51
C ARG A 450 2.03 4.77 0.47
N PHE A 451 0.78 4.75 -0.02
CA PHE A 451 -0.41 4.91 0.80
C PHE A 451 -0.54 3.77 1.83
N GLN A 452 -0.39 2.51 1.38
CA GLN A 452 -0.39 1.34 2.26
C GLN A 452 0.74 1.41 3.30
N MET A 453 1.95 1.77 2.88
CA MET A 453 3.10 1.96 3.77
C MET A 453 2.83 3.04 4.83
N THR A 454 2.23 4.16 4.43
CA THR A 454 1.86 5.26 5.35
C THR A 454 0.83 4.80 6.38
N LEU A 455 -0.21 4.07 5.96
CA LEU A 455 -1.22 3.53 6.86
C LEU A 455 -0.64 2.48 7.82
N LEU A 456 0.21 1.55 7.35
CA LEU A 456 0.88 0.58 8.19
C LEU A 456 1.82 1.25 9.19
N ALA A 457 2.57 2.27 8.77
CA ALA A 457 3.43 3.05 9.64
C ALA A 457 2.63 3.77 10.73
N LEU A 458 1.46 4.34 10.37
CA LEU A 458 0.53 4.95 11.33
C LEU A 458 0.03 3.91 12.34
N PHE A 459 -0.44 2.75 11.89
CA PHE A 459 -0.90 1.68 12.79
C PHE A 459 0.23 1.14 13.68
N GLY A 460 1.43 0.99 13.14
CA GLY A 460 2.63 0.65 13.91
C GLY A 460 2.92 1.68 14.99
N GLY A 461 2.88 2.98 14.66
CA GLY A 461 3.07 4.07 15.63
C GLY A 461 2.02 4.09 16.74
N ILE A 462 0.75 3.87 16.39
CA ILE A 462 -0.35 3.74 17.37
C ILE A 462 -0.12 2.53 18.27
N ALA A 463 0.24 1.38 17.71
CA ALA A 463 0.49 0.16 18.45
C ALA A 463 1.68 0.29 19.43
N LEU A 464 2.77 0.93 18.99
CA LEU A 464 3.92 1.25 19.85
C LEU A 464 3.52 2.16 21.01
N SER A 465 2.72 3.18 20.74
CA SER A 465 2.21 4.12 21.76
C SER A 465 1.34 3.41 22.79
N LEU A 466 0.43 2.53 22.31
CA LEU A 466 -0.42 1.72 23.17
C LEU A 466 0.39 0.73 24.01
N ALA A 467 1.39 0.07 23.44
CA ALA A 467 2.28 -0.82 24.18
C ALA A 467 3.08 -0.07 25.26
N ALA A 468 3.54 1.15 24.96
CA ALA A 468 4.20 2.01 25.95
C ALA A 468 3.29 2.33 27.13
N LEU A 469 2.03 2.67 26.86
CA LEU A 469 1.01 2.94 27.88
C LEU A 469 0.70 1.69 28.73
N GLY A 470 0.59 0.52 28.11
CA GLY A 470 0.36 -0.76 28.79
C GLY A 470 1.50 -1.14 29.74
N ILE A 471 2.75 -1.05 29.26
CA ILE A 471 3.95 -1.26 30.07
C ILE A 471 3.99 -0.26 31.23
N TYR A 472 3.80 1.04 30.94
CA TYR A 472 3.76 2.08 31.97
C TYR A 472 2.69 1.76 33.03
N GLY A 473 1.47 1.40 32.62
CA GLY A 473 0.37 1.10 33.53
C GLY A 473 0.67 -0.07 34.47
N VAL A 474 1.20 -1.18 33.94
CA VAL A 474 1.54 -2.35 34.75
C VAL A 474 2.71 -2.07 35.69
N ILE A 475 3.74 -1.38 35.23
CA ILE A 475 4.91 -1.06 36.05
C ILE A 475 4.56 -0.02 37.12
N ALA A 476 3.83 1.04 36.77
CA ALA A 476 3.36 2.04 37.74
C ALA A 476 2.50 1.40 38.83
N TYR A 477 1.60 0.48 38.47
CA TYR A 477 0.82 -0.26 39.45
C TYR A 477 1.70 -1.16 40.32
N SER A 478 2.64 -1.91 39.73
CA SER A 478 3.55 -2.78 40.50
C SER A 478 4.40 -1.98 41.48
N VAL A 479 4.85 -0.78 41.09
CA VAL A 479 5.57 0.15 41.97
C VAL A 479 4.66 0.62 43.10
N ALA A 480 3.42 1.02 42.81
CA ALA A 480 2.47 1.45 43.84
C ALA A 480 2.18 0.33 44.86
N GLN A 481 2.02 -0.91 44.41
CA GLN A 481 1.75 -2.06 45.27
C GLN A 481 2.96 -2.48 46.13
N ARG A 482 4.19 -2.20 45.65
CA ARG A 482 5.45 -2.50 46.37
C ARG A 482 6.07 -1.28 47.04
N SER A 483 5.33 -0.18 47.17
CA SER A 483 5.82 1.08 47.76
C SER A 483 6.42 0.87 49.15
N ARG A 484 5.80 0.06 50.01
CA ARG A 484 6.32 -0.29 51.34
C ARG A 484 7.63 -1.08 51.29
N GLU A 485 7.71 -2.09 50.42
CA GLU A 485 8.94 -2.88 50.23
C GLU A 485 10.09 -2.00 49.71
N ILE A 486 9.79 -1.14 48.74
CA ILE A 486 10.75 -0.19 48.17
C ILE A 486 11.20 0.80 49.25
N GLY A 487 10.28 1.32 50.06
CA GLY A 487 10.57 2.21 51.20
C GLY A 487 11.45 1.55 52.26
N ILE A 488 11.21 0.29 52.61
CA ILE A 488 12.06 -0.49 53.54
C ILE A 488 13.46 -0.65 52.96
N ARG A 489 13.60 -1.01 51.68
CA ARG A 489 14.92 -1.15 51.03
C ARG A 489 15.68 0.17 51.00
N MET A 490 14.99 1.28 50.73
CA MET A 490 15.56 2.62 50.77
C MET A 490 15.98 3.01 52.20
N ALA A 491 15.17 2.69 53.22
CA ALA A 491 15.52 2.90 54.64
C ALA A 491 16.75 2.09 55.08
N LEU A 492 16.94 0.90 54.49
CA LEU A 492 18.11 0.04 54.70
C LEU A 492 19.35 0.48 53.90
N GLY A 493 19.29 1.61 53.18
CA GLY A 493 20.44 2.21 52.48
C GLY A 493 20.59 1.80 51.01
N ALA A 494 19.56 1.21 50.38
CA ALA A 494 19.63 0.90 48.94
C ALA A 494 19.73 2.19 48.10
N PRO A 495 20.68 2.30 47.16
CA PRO A 495 20.82 3.49 46.33
C PRO A 495 19.66 3.60 45.33
N ALA A 496 19.21 4.82 45.05
CA ALA A 496 18.14 5.13 44.09
C ALA A 496 18.32 4.43 42.74
N ALA A 497 19.55 4.40 42.22
CA ALA A 497 19.89 3.73 40.96
C ALA A 497 19.62 2.20 40.98
N HIS A 498 19.71 1.56 42.15
CA HIS A 498 19.39 0.14 42.30
C HIS A 498 17.88 -0.11 42.16
N VAL A 499 17.05 0.74 42.76
CA VAL A 499 15.59 0.68 42.63
C VAL A 499 15.18 0.97 41.18
N GLU A 500 15.79 1.96 40.54
CA GLU A 500 15.51 2.28 39.14
C GLU A 500 15.83 1.10 38.20
N ARG A 501 17.02 0.49 38.34
CA ARG A 501 17.40 -0.69 37.55
C ARG A 501 16.48 -1.88 37.78
N MET A 502 16.04 -2.10 39.02
CA MET A 502 15.10 -3.17 39.34
C MET A 502 13.75 -2.97 38.63
N VAL A 503 13.22 -1.75 38.66
CA VAL A 503 11.92 -1.41 38.03
C VAL A 503 12.01 -1.48 36.51
N VAL A 504 13.04 -0.88 35.92
CA VAL A 504 13.28 -0.93 34.47
C VAL A 504 13.53 -2.37 34.01
N GLY A 505 14.30 -3.15 34.77
CA GLY A 505 14.56 -4.55 34.47
C GLY A 505 13.29 -5.42 34.48
N ALA A 506 12.32 -5.12 35.34
CA ALA A 506 11.03 -5.81 35.33
C ALA A 506 10.23 -5.53 34.06
N GLY A 507 10.19 -4.27 33.61
CA GLY A 507 9.53 -3.90 32.36
C GLY A 507 10.23 -4.46 31.12
N LEU A 508 11.57 -4.40 31.09
CA LEU A 508 12.36 -4.97 30.00
C LEU A 508 12.22 -6.50 29.89
N LYS A 509 12.01 -7.22 31.00
CA LYS A 509 11.70 -8.67 30.95
C LYS A 509 10.37 -8.94 30.25
N LEU A 510 9.32 -8.17 30.55
CA LEU A 510 8.03 -8.29 29.88
C LEU A 510 8.15 -7.93 28.40
N ALA A 511 8.83 -6.83 28.09
CA ALA A 511 9.08 -6.41 26.72
C ALA A 511 9.90 -7.47 25.96
N GLY A 512 10.94 -8.04 26.56
CA GLY A 512 11.76 -9.08 25.95
C GLY A 512 10.96 -10.35 25.61
N LEU A 513 10.07 -10.79 26.51
CA LEU A 513 9.19 -11.93 26.22
C LEU A 513 8.20 -11.60 25.10
N GLY A 514 7.63 -10.39 25.11
CA GLY A 514 6.74 -9.91 24.05
C GLY A 514 7.45 -9.80 22.71
N ILE A 515 8.69 -9.29 22.68
CA ILE A 515 9.53 -9.21 21.47
C ILE A 515 9.82 -10.62 20.93
N ALA A 516 10.16 -11.58 21.80
CA ALA A 516 10.42 -12.96 21.39
C ALA A 516 9.17 -13.61 20.75
N LEU A 517 8.02 -13.55 21.43
CA LEU A 517 6.76 -14.09 20.93
C LEU A 517 6.25 -13.35 19.69
N GLY A 518 6.39 -12.02 19.69
CA GLY A 518 6.05 -11.17 18.56
C GLY A 518 6.91 -11.48 17.35
N SER A 519 8.18 -11.82 17.52
CA SER A 519 9.07 -12.16 16.41
C SER A 519 8.63 -13.46 15.74
N LEU A 520 8.19 -14.45 16.53
CA LEU A 520 7.60 -15.68 16.02
C LEU A 520 6.27 -15.40 15.28
N GLY A 521 5.41 -14.54 15.85
CA GLY A 521 4.15 -14.15 15.21
C GLY A 521 4.37 -13.36 13.91
N ALA A 522 5.34 -12.44 13.91
CA ALA A 522 5.71 -11.62 12.77
C ALA A 522 6.25 -12.52 11.65
N PHE A 523 7.11 -13.49 11.98
CA PHE A 523 7.58 -14.47 11.02
C PHE A 523 6.46 -15.28 10.36
N ALA A 524 5.47 -15.72 11.13
CA ALA A 524 4.31 -16.43 10.59
C ALA A 524 3.48 -15.55 9.64
N LEU A 525 3.29 -14.28 9.99
CA LEU A 525 2.52 -13.32 9.19
C LEU A 525 3.27 -12.82 7.95
N THR A 526 4.58 -12.56 8.05
CA THR A 526 5.37 -12.08 6.91
C THR A 526 5.52 -13.15 5.84
N ARG A 527 5.45 -14.43 6.23
CA ARG A 527 5.38 -15.54 5.28
C ARG A 527 4.12 -15.50 4.40
N SER A 528 2.96 -15.14 4.96
CA SER A 528 1.73 -15.02 4.15
C SER A 528 1.70 -13.75 3.30
N LEU A 529 2.50 -12.74 3.64
CA LEU A 529 2.65 -11.48 2.89
C LEU A 529 3.77 -11.49 1.84
N GLN A 530 4.45 -12.63 1.61
CA GLN A 530 5.53 -12.73 0.62
C GLN A 530 5.13 -12.30 -0.79
N THR A 531 3.85 -12.45 -1.14
CA THR A 531 3.33 -12.05 -2.46
C THR A 531 3.21 -10.53 -2.62
N VAL A 532 3.31 -9.76 -1.53
CA VAL A 532 3.18 -8.30 -1.52
C VAL A 532 4.55 -7.62 -1.32
N LEU A 533 5.50 -8.31 -0.71
CA LEU A 533 6.86 -7.80 -0.48
C LEU A 533 7.70 -7.87 -1.76
N TYR A 534 8.37 -6.77 -2.11
CA TYR A 534 9.27 -6.74 -3.27
C TYR A 534 10.73 -6.88 -2.84
N GLN A 535 11.41 -7.96 -3.26
CA GLN A 535 12.84 -8.24 -3.03
C GLN A 535 13.32 -8.14 -1.57
N VAL A 536 12.41 -8.04 -0.60
CA VAL A 536 12.74 -8.10 0.83
C VAL A 536 12.42 -9.51 1.33
N SER A 537 13.41 -10.16 1.94
CA SER A 537 13.17 -11.43 2.62
C SER A 537 12.14 -11.23 3.72
N ALA A 538 11.19 -12.16 3.85
CA ALA A 538 10.24 -12.18 4.98
C ALA A 538 10.94 -12.22 6.36
N LEU A 539 12.22 -12.58 6.38
CA LEU A 539 13.14 -12.65 7.52
C LEU A 539 14.25 -11.60 7.45
N ASP A 540 14.00 -10.41 6.90
CA ASP A 540 15.02 -9.36 6.87
C ASP A 540 15.51 -9.01 8.29
N PRO A 541 16.73 -9.44 8.68
CA PRO A 541 17.17 -9.39 10.07
C PRO A 541 17.37 -7.95 10.54
N VAL A 542 17.68 -7.02 9.62
CA VAL A 542 17.86 -5.62 9.96
C VAL A 542 16.53 -4.99 10.39
N THR A 543 15.42 -5.30 9.71
CA THR A 543 14.10 -4.80 10.11
C THR A 543 13.68 -5.36 11.46
N PHE A 544 13.85 -6.67 11.69
CA PHE A 544 13.51 -7.29 12.97
C PHE A 544 14.34 -6.72 14.14
N LEU A 545 15.66 -6.57 13.95
CA LEU A 545 16.55 -6.02 14.98
C LEU A 545 16.26 -4.53 15.26
N ALA A 546 16.00 -3.73 14.21
CA ALA A 546 15.68 -2.31 14.36
C ALA A 546 14.36 -2.12 15.12
N VAL A 547 13.31 -2.88 14.77
CA VAL A 547 12.00 -2.81 15.43
C VAL A 547 12.08 -3.33 16.87
N ALA A 548 12.79 -4.44 17.12
CA ALA A 548 13.02 -4.95 18.47
C ALA A 548 13.78 -3.94 19.35
N GLY A 549 14.83 -3.31 18.80
CA GLY A 549 15.58 -2.25 19.48
C GLY A 549 14.72 -1.02 19.78
N LEU A 550 13.89 -0.59 18.83
CA LEU A 550 12.93 0.50 19.03
C LEU A 550 11.93 0.18 20.15
N LEU A 551 11.35 -1.02 20.15
CA LEU A 551 10.43 -1.45 21.20
C LEU A 551 11.10 -1.54 22.58
N ALA A 552 12.33 -2.04 22.64
CA ALA A 552 13.10 -2.06 23.88
C ALA A 552 13.38 -0.64 24.41
N ALA A 553 13.70 0.31 23.52
CA ALA A 553 13.88 1.71 23.88
C ALA A 553 12.57 2.35 24.39
N VAL A 554 11.45 2.12 23.69
CA VAL A 554 10.13 2.58 24.10
C VAL A 554 9.74 1.99 25.47
N ALA A 555 9.98 0.69 25.69
CA ALA A 555 9.73 0.04 26.97
C ALA A 555 10.59 0.64 28.10
N ALA A 556 11.88 0.89 27.86
CA ALA A 556 12.77 1.53 28.83
C ALA A 556 12.29 2.94 29.19
N LEU A 557 11.91 3.75 28.20
CA LEU A 557 11.36 5.09 28.40
C LEU A 557 10.05 5.06 29.18
N ALA A 558 9.13 4.14 28.84
CA ALA A 558 7.88 3.96 29.56
C ALA A 558 8.09 3.57 31.03
N CYS A 559 9.11 2.76 31.33
CA CYS A 559 9.44 2.34 32.69
C CYS A 559 10.19 3.41 33.50
N TRP A 560 10.82 4.38 32.83
CA TRP A 560 11.69 5.36 33.48
C TRP A 560 10.93 6.31 34.42
N ALA A 561 9.75 6.79 34.02
CA ALA A 561 8.96 7.68 34.87
C ALA A 561 8.46 6.98 36.17
N PRO A 562 7.86 5.78 36.13
CA PRO A 562 7.55 5.01 37.34
C PRO A 562 8.78 4.67 38.19
N ALA A 563 9.90 4.33 37.56
CA ALA A 563 11.16 4.02 38.24
C ALA A 563 11.69 5.22 39.04
N ARG A 564 11.69 6.41 38.43
CA ARG A 564 12.06 7.66 39.11
C ARG A 564 11.11 8.01 40.25
N ARG A 565 9.81 7.80 40.08
CA ARG A 565 8.84 8.00 41.17
C ARG A 565 9.11 7.05 42.33
N ALA A 566 9.39 5.77 42.05
CA ALA A 566 9.73 4.77 43.07
C ALA A 566 10.98 5.16 43.88
N ALA A 567 12.02 5.66 43.19
CA ALA A 567 13.28 6.04 43.81
C ALA A 567 13.21 7.32 44.65
N ARG A 568 12.15 8.13 44.50
CA ARG A 568 11.91 9.38 45.24
C ARG A 568 10.92 9.24 46.40
N VAL A 569 10.44 8.03 46.68
CA VAL A 569 9.53 7.80 47.81
C VAL A 569 10.28 8.05 49.12
N ASP A 570 9.78 8.97 49.94
CA ASP A 570 10.31 9.22 51.28
C ASP A 570 10.07 7.99 52.17
N PRO A 571 11.12 7.34 52.70
CA PRO A 571 11.00 6.17 53.55
C PRO A 571 10.07 6.41 54.75
N MET A 572 10.06 7.62 55.30
CA MET A 572 9.28 7.98 56.49
C MET A 572 7.77 8.08 56.21
N LEU A 573 7.38 8.51 55.00
CA LEU A 573 5.97 8.54 54.58
C LEU A 573 5.45 7.14 54.25
N SER A 574 6.30 6.27 53.69
CA SER A 574 5.92 4.89 53.32
C SER A 574 5.66 3.96 54.52
N LEU A 575 6.26 4.26 55.68
CA LEU A 575 6.11 3.48 56.91
C LEU A 575 4.92 3.93 57.78
N ARG A 576 4.35 5.12 57.54
CA ARG A 576 3.23 5.70 58.30
C ARG A 576 1.85 5.58 57.63
N ALA A 577 1.76 5.18 56.37
CA ALA A 577 0.48 5.01 55.69
C ALA A 577 -0.20 3.67 56.06
N GLU A 578 -1.36 3.75 56.73
CA GLU A 578 -2.29 2.64 57.02
C GLU A 578 -3.32 2.40 55.92
#